data_AF-A0A7V6PA17-F1
#
_entry.id   AF-A0A7V6PA17-F1
#
_cell.length_a   1.000
_cell.length_b   1.000
_cell.length_c   1.000
_cell.angle_alpha   90.00
_cell.angle_beta   90.00
_cell.angle_gamma   90.00
#
_symmetry.space_group_name_H-M   'P 1'
#
loop_
_entity.id
_entity.type
_entity.pdbx_description
1 polymer ?
#
loop_
_entity_poly.entity_id
_entity_poly.type
_entity_poly.pdbx_seq_one_letter_code
_entity_poly.pdbx_strand_id
1 'polypeptide(L)'
;PIWQVVALSMTSPFFVILCARLFLREKVTPARLLTTFTGFVGALVIIAPWSDSYSVYSLLPVLAAALWAGYSVMTKYLTRFERPASISTYMLVLLTPINAALWLASGLSMTTIAAPSVEIWSILIVIGAFTALAQYFQIAAYSIADAVYLQPFDDLRLPINVIFGWIVFAAAPGINFWPGAALIVGASLYLMRQDSGTTRTA
;
A
#
# COMPACT_ATOMS: atom_id res chain seq x y z
N PRO A 1 -2.61 -8.50 13.83
CA PRO A 1 -3.98 -7.99 13.57
C PRO A 1 -4.05 -7.23 12.25
N ILE A 2 -5.12 -7.43 11.45
CA ILE A 2 -5.25 -6.82 10.11
C ILE A 2 -5.14 -5.29 10.16
N TRP A 3 -5.75 -4.67 11.18
CA TRP A 3 -5.75 -3.21 11.36
C TRP A 3 -4.38 -2.60 11.69
N GLN A 4 -3.49 -3.35 12.35
CA GLN A 4 -2.11 -2.90 12.60
C GLN A 4 -1.29 -2.88 11.30
N VAL A 5 -1.42 -3.93 10.47
CA VAL A 5 -0.74 -4.03 9.17
C VAL A 5 -1.18 -2.90 8.25
N VAL A 6 -2.50 -2.65 8.20
CA VAL A 6 -3.10 -1.53 7.46
C VAL A 6 -2.55 -0.19 7.94
N ALA A 7 -2.54 0.06 9.25
CA ALA A 7 -2.07 1.34 9.79
C ALA A 7 -0.61 1.62 9.48
N LEU A 8 0.22 0.58 9.51
CA LEU A 8 1.63 0.71 9.15
C LEU A 8 1.85 0.95 7.65
N SER A 9 1.00 0.41 6.78
CA SER A 9 1.04 0.72 5.35
C SER A 9 0.86 2.22 5.05
N MET A 10 0.29 3.00 5.98
CA MET A 10 0.18 4.47 5.89
C MET A 10 1.51 5.20 6.12
N THR A 11 2.59 4.48 6.45
CA THR A 11 3.94 5.04 6.41
C THR A 11 4.53 5.04 4.99
N SER A 12 3.95 4.26 4.07
CA SER A 12 4.35 4.17 2.66
C SER A 12 4.40 5.53 1.95
N PRO A 13 3.40 6.42 2.11
CA PRO A 13 3.44 7.80 1.61
C PRO A 13 4.75 8.56 1.85
N PHE A 14 5.35 8.40 3.04
CA PHE A 14 6.59 9.06 3.41
C PHE A 14 7.76 8.59 2.55
N PHE A 15 7.91 7.28 2.44
CA PHE A 15 8.95 6.67 1.62
C PHE A 15 8.70 6.94 0.14
N VAL A 16 7.44 6.94 -0.33
CA VAL A 16 7.10 7.23 -1.72
C VAL A 16 7.57 8.62 -2.10
N ILE A 17 7.24 9.64 -1.29
CA ILE A 17 7.64 11.03 -1.57
C ILE A 17 9.15 11.21 -1.51
N LEU A 18 9.82 10.57 -0.55
CA LEU A 18 11.27 10.62 -0.43
C LEU A 18 11.93 9.98 -1.67
N CYS A 19 11.51 8.78 -2.05
CA CYS A 19 12.01 8.07 -3.23
C CYS A 19 11.68 8.81 -4.53
N ALA A 20 10.48 9.38 -4.67
CA ALA A 20 10.09 10.15 -5.85
C ALA A 20 10.96 11.40 -6.02
N ARG A 21 11.24 12.13 -4.93
CA ARG A 21 12.17 13.26 -4.96
C ARG A 21 13.58 12.83 -5.37
N LEU A 22 14.08 11.73 -4.80
CA LEU A 22 15.48 11.30 -4.94
C LEU A 22 15.75 10.66 -6.30
N PHE A 23 14.84 9.81 -6.78
CA PHE A 23 15.02 9.03 -8.01
C PHE A 23 14.33 9.63 -9.25
N LEU A 24 13.13 10.21 -9.11
CA LEU A 24 12.40 10.82 -10.24
C LEU A 24 12.67 12.32 -10.40
N ARG A 25 13.34 12.96 -9.43
CA ARG A 25 13.57 14.42 -9.37
C ARG A 25 12.27 15.24 -9.44
N GLU A 26 11.16 14.68 -8.98
CA GLU A 26 9.88 15.39 -8.93
C GLU A 26 9.93 16.54 -7.90
N LYS A 27 9.31 17.67 -8.23
CA LYS A 27 9.22 18.83 -7.32
C LYS A 27 8.23 18.52 -6.20
N VAL A 28 8.76 18.23 -5.01
CA VAL A 28 7.95 18.02 -3.80
C VAL A 28 7.71 19.36 -3.11
N THR A 29 6.44 19.72 -2.92
CA THR A 29 6.07 20.94 -2.19
C THR A 29 6.24 20.75 -0.68
N PRO A 30 6.59 21.82 0.08
CA PRO A 30 6.69 21.76 1.55
C PRO A 30 5.40 21.28 2.22
N ALA A 31 4.26 21.61 1.60
CA ALA A 31 2.95 21.22 2.07
C ALA A 31 2.71 19.70 1.97
N ARG A 32 3.24 19.04 0.92
CA ARG A 32 3.26 17.57 0.84
C ARG A 32 4.13 16.96 1.92
N LEU A 33 5.29 17.54 2.20
CA LEU A 33 6.18 17.04 3.25
C LEU A 33 5.51 17.07 4.63
N LEU A 34 4.88 18.19 4.99
CA LEU A 34 4.15 18.36 6.24
C LEU A 34 2.99 17.37 6.37
N THR A 35 2.18 17.27 5.33
CA THR A 35 1.02 16.37 5.32
C THR A 35 1.42 14.91 5.49
N THR A 36 2.53 14.51 4.87
CA THR A 36 3.06 13.16 4.96
C THR A 36 3.66 12.86 6.33
N PHE A 37 4.33 13.84 6.93
CA PHE A 37 4.81 13.73 8.30
C PHE A 37 3.64 13.56 9.29
N THR A 38 2.54 14.29 9.10
CA THR A 38 1.32 14.12 9.89
C THR A 38 0.73 12.72 9.76
N GLY A 39 0.70 12.14 8.55
CA GLY A 39 0.29 10.75 8.32
C GLY A 39 1.22 9.74 9.02
N PHE A 40 2.53 9.99 9.01
CA PHE A 40 3.52 9.19 9.73
C PHE A 40 3.30 9.22 11.25
N VAL A 41 3.03 10.40 11.83
CA VAL A 41 2.68 10.52 13.25
C VAL A 41 1.38 9.76 13.56
N GLY A 42 0.38 9.85 12.69
CA GLY A 42 -0.86 9.06 12.80
C GLY A 42 -0.59 7.56 12.83
N ALA A 43 0.31 7.06 11.97
CA ALA A 43 0.72 5.66 11.98
C ALA A 43 1.43 5.27 13.30
N LEU A 44 2.32 6.12 13.82
CA LEU A 44 2.98 5.89 15.13
C LEU A 44 1.96 5.79 16.28
N VAL A 45 0.90 6.59 16.27
CA VAL A 45 -0.18 6.52 17.26
C VAL A 45 -0.90 5.18 17.22
N ILE A 46 -1.12 4.61 16.02
CA ILE A 46 -1.80 3.31 15.89
C ILE A 46 -0.87 2.17 16.32
N ILE A 47 0.42 2.26 15.99
CA ILE A 47 1.44 1.27 16.39
C ILE A 47 1.65 1.31 17.91
N ALA A 48 1.55 2.49 18.51
CA ALA A 48 1.85 2.74 19.92
C ALA A 48 3.16 2.05 20.36
N PRO A 49 4.32 2.41 19.75
CA PRO A 49 5.61 1.77 20.06
C PRO A 49 6.06 1.95 21.51
N TRP A 50 5.45 2.88 22.23
CA TRP A 50 5.62 3.12 23.67
C TRP A 50 4.79 2.20 24.56
N SER A 51 3.98 1.28 24.00
CA SER A 51 3.23 0.30 24.78
C SER A 51 4.06 -0.96 25.02
N ASP A 52 3.85 -1.61 26.18
CA ASP A 52 4.50 -2.88 26.55
C ASP A 52 4.19 -4.04 25.57
N SER A 53 3.22 -3.84 24.68
CA SER A 53 2.83 -4.74 23.58
C SER A 53 3.77 -4.67 22.37
N TYR A 54 4.85 -3.89 22.43
CA TYR A 54 5.78 -3.69 21.32
C TYR A 54 6.53 -4.98 20.97
N SER A 55 6.51 -5.33 19.68
CA SER A 55 7.26 -6.44 19.13
C SER A 55 8.09 -5.95 17.94
N VAL A 56 9.26 -6.54 17.73
CA VAL A 56 10.09 -6.29 16.53
C VAL A 56 9.30 -6.53 15.24
N TYR A 57 8.29 -7.41 15.27
CA TYR A 57 7.41 -7.65 14.12
C TYR A 57 6.58 -6.43 13.70
N SER A 58 6.40 -5.44 14.57
CA SER A 58 5.74 -4.17 14.25
C SER A 58 6.54 -3.30 13.27
N LEU A 59 7.83 -3.58 13.06
CA LEU A 59 8.68 -2.89 12.07
C LEU A 59 8.53 -3.47 10.65
N LEU A 60 8.08 -4.72 10.50
CA LEU A 60 7.92 -5.38 9.19
C LEU A 60 7.04 -4.56 8.23
N PRO A 61 5.90 -4.00 8.66
CA PRO A 61 5.08 -3.20 7.76
C PRO A 61 5.68 -1.83 7.40
N VAL A 62 6.56 -1.25 8.23
CA VAL A 62 7.35 -0.06 7.85
C VAL A 62 8.31 -0.41 6.70
N LEU A 63 8.98 -1.56 6.80
CA LEU A 63 9.83 -2.08 5.73
C LEU A 63 9.00 -2.36 4.46
N ALA A 64 7.82 -2.96 4.59
CA ALA A 64 6.91 -3.20 3.47
C ALA A 64 6.48 -1.89 2.79
N ALA A 65 6.19 -0.85 3.58
CA ALA A 65 5.92 0.50 3.09
C ALA A 65 7.10 1.10 2.31
N ALA A 66 8.33 0.95 2.81
CA ALA A 66 9.54 1.40 2.09
C ALA A 66 9.76 0.63 0.78
N LEU A 67 9.52 -0.68 0.76
CA LEU A 67 9.60 -1.49 -0.45
C LEU A 67 8.49 -1.13 -1.45
N TRP A 68 7.26 -0.86 -0.96
CA TRP A 68 6.16 -0.38 -1.79
C TRP A 68 6.47 0.96 -2.45
N ALA A 69 7.10 1.86 -1.71
CA ALA A 69 7.59 3.13 -2.24
C ALA A 69 8.63 2.95 -3.35
N GLY A 70 9.59 2.05 -3.16
CA GLY A 70 10.54 1.70 -4.22
C GLY A 70 9.82 1.12 -5.43
N TYR A 71 8.88 0.22 -5.20
CA TYR A 71 8.06 -0.40 -6.24
C TYR A 71 7.24 0.62 -7.05
N SER A 72 6.56 1.57 -6.41
CA SER A 72 5.75 2.58 -7.10
C SER A 72 6.61 3.50 -7.98
N VAL A 73 7.77 3.92 -7.46
CA VAL A 73 8.75 4.74 -8.18
C VAL A 73 9.35 3.98 -9.36
N MET A 74 9.77 2.72 -9.19
CA MET A 74 10.31 1.91 -10.29
C MET A 74 9.24 1.65 -11.35
N THR A 75 8.01 1.33 -10.94
CA THR A 75 6.88 1.12 -11.85
C THR A 75 6.64 2.37 -12.69
N LYS A 76 6.58 3.56 -12.06
CA LYS A 76 6.44 4.83 -12.75
C LYS A 76 7.59 5.06 -13.75
N TYR A 77 8.83 4.76 -13.36
CA TYR A 77 9.95 4.85 -14.27
C TYR A 77 9.82 3.92 -15.48
N LEU A 78 9.46 2.65 -15.27
CA LEU A 78 9.27 1.67 -16.34
C LEU A 78 8.15 2.05 -17.32
N THR A 79 7.07 2.68 -16.84
CA THR A 79 5.97 3.14 -17.73
C THR A 79 6.41 4.16 -18.78
N ARG A 80 7.61 4.74 -18.69
CA ARG A 80 8.19 5.61 -19.72
C ARG A 80 8.72 4.84 -20.93
N PHE A 81 9.07 3.57 -20.75
CA PHE A 81 9.69 2.73 -21.77
C PHE A 81 8.79 1.58 -22.23
N GLU A 82 7.93 1.10 -21.32
CA GLU A 82 7.15 -0.11 -21.51
C GLU A 82 5.65 0.13 -21.35
N ARG A 83 4.85 -0.71 -21.99
CA ARG A 83 3.38 -0.67 -21.88
C ARG A 83 2.94 -1.19 -20.49
N PRO A 84 1.90 -0.61 -19.86
CA PRO A 84 1.38 -1.08 -18.56
C PRO A 84 1.03 -2.57 -18.52
N ALA A 85 0.53 -3.12 -19.63
CA ALA A 85 0.23 -4.55 -19.78
C ALA A 85 1.49 -5.42 -19.66
N SER A 86 2.60 -5.01 -20.28
CA SER A 86 3.88 -5.73 -20.19
C SER A 86 4.39 -5.71 -18.75
N ILE A 87 4.41 -4.53 -18.11
CA ILE A 87 4.93 -4.35 -16.75
C ILE A 87 4.12 -5.21 -15.76
N SER A 88 2.78 -5.14 -15.79
CA SER A 88 1.91 -5.96 -14.92
C SER A 88 2.12 -7.46 -15.14
N THR A 89 2.22 -7.90 -16.39
CA THR A 89 2.41 -9.33 -16.72
C THR A 89 3.75 -9.83 -16.21
N TYR A 90 4.86 -9.17 -16.55
CA TYR A 90 6.18 -9.59 -16.09
C TYR A 90 6.30 -9.55 -14.56
N MET A 91 5.68 -8.55 -13.92
CA MET A 91 5.68 -8.46 -12.46
C MET A 91 4.99 -9.66 -11.81
N LEU A 92 3.80 -10.05 -12.30
CA LEU A 92 3.06 -11.22 -11.78
C LEU A 92 3.79 -12.54 -12.06
N VAL A 93 4.38 -12.67 -13.26
CA VAL A 93 5.15 -13.85 -13.65
C VAL A 93 6.40 -14.00 -12.78
N LEU A 94 7.15 -12.92 -12.54
CA LEU A 94 8.37 -12.95 -11.71
C LEU A 94 8.07 -13.10 -10.21
N LEU A 95 6.91 -12.66 -9.74
CA LEU A 95 6.46 -12.90 -8.36
C LEU A 95 6.13 -14.38 -8.11
N THR A 96 5.66 -15.11 -9.12
CA THR A 96 5.26 -16.51 -9.00
C THR A 96 6.37 -17.42 -8.43
N PRO A 97 7.60 -17.45 -8.98
CA PRO A 97 8.67 -18.29 -8.43
C PRO A 97 9.16 -17.80 -7.07
N ILE A 98 9.14 -16.50 -6.78
CA ILE A 98 9.51 -15.94 -5.48
C ILE A 98 8.52 -16.42 -4.41
N ASN A 99 7.22 -16.31 -4.69
CA ASN A 99 6.17 -16.78 -3.80
C ASN A 99 6.23 -18.31 -3.61
N ALA A 100 6.53 -19.06 -4.66
CA ALA A 100 6.72 -20.50 -4.58
C ALA A 100 7.93 -20.86 -3.69
N ALA A 101 9.06 -20.15 -3.82
CA ALA A 101 10.24 -20.34 -2.99
C ALA A 101 9.97 -20.00 -1.51
N LEU A 102 9.26 -18.90 -1.24
CA LEU A 102 8.85 -18.53 0.12
C LEU A 102 7.89 -19.56 0.73
N TRP A 103 6.97 -20.09 -0.07
CA TRP A 103 6.08 -21.17 0.36
C TRP A 103 6.86 -22.44 0.73
N LEU A 104 7.83 -22.85 -0.10
CA LEU A 104 8.70 -23.99 0.22
C LEU A 104 9.55 -23.74 1.47
N ALA A 105 10.08 -22.53 1.65
CA ALA A 105 10.88 -22.15 2.81
C ALA A 105 10.08 -22.03 4.11
N SER A 106 8.75 -21.85 4.03
CA SER A 106 7.87 -21.71 5.19
C SER A 106 7.72 -23.00 6.02
N GLY A 107 8.19 -24.14 5.51
CA GLY A 107 8.08 -25.44 6.18
C GLY A 107 6.65 -26.00 6.21
N LEU A 108 5.69 -25.32 5.59
CA LEU A 108 4.33 -25.82 5.38
C LEU A 108 4.38 -26.96 4.35
N SER A 109 4.40 -28.20 4.84
CA SER A 109 4.28 -29.39 3.98
C SER A 109 2.96 -29.35 3.20
N MET A 110 2.94 -29.83 1.95
CA MET A 110 1.71 -30.05 1.17
C MET A 110 0.65 -30.86 1.94
N THR A 111 1.07 -31.61 2.96
CA THR A 111 0.17 -32.41 3.81
C THR A 111 -0.61 -31.59 4.85
N THR A 112 -0.21 -30.34 5.13
CA THR A 112 -0.87 -29.47 6.13
C THR A 112 -1.99 -28.61 5.55
N ILE A 113 -2.02 -28.41 4.23
CA ILE A 113 -3.06 -27.68 3.52
C ILE A 113 -3.79 -28.70 2.64
N ALA A 114 -5.00 -29.07 3.03
CA ALA A 114 -5.84 -29.93 2.19
C ALA A 114 -5.95 -29.32 0.80
N ALA A 115 -5.86 -30.15 -0.25
CA ALA A 115 -6.03 -29.70 -1.62
C ALA A 115 -7.33 -28.88 -1.70
N PRO A 116 -7.28 -27.65 -2.27
CA PRO A 116 -8.46 -26.79 -2.26
C PRO A 116 -9.63 -27.51 -2.92
N SER A 117 -10.81 -27.45 -2.30
CA SER A 117 -12.04 -27.96 -2.92
C SER A 117 -12.30 -27.22 -4.23
N VAL A 118 -13.14 -27.79 -5.10
CA VAL A 118 -13.53 -27.14 -6.37
C VAL A 118 -14.10 -25.74 -6.14
N GLU A 119 -14.80 -25.53 -5.01
CA GLU A 119 -15.31 -24.23 -4.58
C GLU A 119 -14.19 -23.25 -4.21
N ILE A 120 -13.14 -23.70 -3.53
CA ILE A 120 -12.01 -22.82 -3.20
C ILE A 120 -11.23 -22.46 -4.47
N TRP A 121 -11.09 -23.39 -5.42
CA TRP A 121 -10.45 -23.10 -6.71
C TRP A 121 -11.18 -22.03 -7.52
N SER A 122 -12.52 -22.08 -7.57
CA SER A 122 -13.29 -21.05 -8.29
C SER A 122 -13.11 -19.67 -7.64
N ILE A 123 -13.12 -19.59 -6.30
CA ILE A 123 -12.84 -18.35 -5.56
C ILE A 123 -11.42 -17.85 -5.83
N LEU A 124 -10.41 -18.73 -5.82
CA LEU A 124 -9.02 -18.37 -6.10
C LEU A 124 -8.83 -17.82 -7.51
N ILE A 125 -9.47 -18.41 -8.51
CA ILE A 125 -9.43 -17.91 -9.90
C ILE A 125 -10.04 -16.52 -9.99
N VAL A 126 -11.19 -16.30 -9.34
CA VAL A 126 -11.85 -14.99 -9.31
C VAL A 126 -10.96 -13.96 -8.64
N ILE A 127 -10.43 -14.24 -7.44
CA ILE A 127 -9.51 -13.34 -6.73
C ILE A 127 -8.26 -13.06 -7.56
N GLY A 128 -7.69 -14.07 -8.22
CA GLY A 128 -6.54 -13.93 -9.11
C GLY A 128 -6.83 -12.99 -10.27
N ALA A 129 -7.98 -13.14 -10.93
CA ALA A 129 -8.41 -12.27 -12.02
C ALA A 129 -8.60 -10.81 -11.56
N PHE A 130 -9.27 -10.60 -10.42
CA PHE A 130 -9.44 -9.27 -9.84
C PHE A 130 -8.10 -8.65 -9.42
N THR A 131 -7.18 -9.45 -8.89
CA THR A 131 -5.84 -8.99 -8.51
C THR A 131 -5.05 -8.54 -9.74
N ALA A 132 -5.08 -9.32 -10.82
CA ALA A 132 -4.42 -8.96 -12.07
C ALA A 132 -5.00 -7.67 -12.68
N LEU A 133 -6.32 -7.53 -12.68
CA LEU A 133 -7.01 -6.32 -13.15
C LEU A 133 -6.68 -5.09 -12.30
N ALA A 134 -6.74 -5.22 -10.97
CA ALA A 134 -6.39 -4.14 -10.05
C ALA A 134 -4.94 -3.70 -10.29
N GLN A 135 -4.03 -4.65 -10.45
CA GLN A 135 -2.63 -4.38 -10.71
C GLN A 135 -2.41 -3.67 -12.05
N TYR A 136 -3.11 -4.09 -13.11
CA TYR A 136 -3.07 -3.43 -14.40
C TYR A 136 -3.55 -1.97 -14.30
N PHE A 137 -4.70 -1.73 -13.67
CA PHE A 137 -5.23 -0.37 -13.52
C PHE A 137 -4.33 0.52 -12.68
N GLN A 138 -3.69 -0.03 -11.64
CA GLN A 138 -2.71 0.69 -10.83
C GLN A 138 -1.52 1.16 -11.69
N ILE A 139 -0.94 0.28 -12.50
CA ILE A 139 0.19 0.64 -13.38
C ILE A 139 -0.27 1.60 -14.49
N ALA A 140 -1.47 1.39 -15.05
CA ALA A 140 -2.05 2.30 -16.03
C ALA A 140 -2.22 3.71 -15.44
N ALA A 141 -2.67 3.83 -14.19
CA ALA A 141 -2.76 5.12 -13.50
C ALA A 141 -1.36 5.77 -13.39
N TYR A 142 -0.34 5.02 -12.97
CA TYR A 142 1.05 5.53 -12.93
C TYR A 142 1.56 5.97 -14.32
N SER A 143 1.08 5.40 -15.42
CA SER A 143 1.50 5.84 -16.75
C SER A 143 0.96 7.22 -17.15
N ILE A 144 -0.20 7.63 -16.63
CA ILE A 144 -0.90 8.87 -17.01
C ILE A 144 -0.82 9.99 -15.96
N ALA A 145 -0.52 9.66 -14.71
CA ALA A 145 -0.45 10.62 -13.61
C ALA A 145 0.81 10.42 -12.77
N ASP A 146 1.28 11.49 -12.12
CA ASP A 146 2.48 11.47 -11.27
C ASP A 146 2.24 10.60 -10.03
N ALA A 147 3.27 9.90 -9.56
CA ALA A 147 3.15 8.99 -8.41
C ALA A 147 2.66 9.76 -7.17
N VAL A 148 3.16 10.98 -7.02
CA VAL A 148 2.81 11.93 -5.97
C VAL A 148 1.34 12.39 -6.06
N TYR A 149 0.74 12.43 -7.23
CA TYR A 149 -0.70 12.73 -7.41
C TYR A 149 -1.60 11.52 -7.11
N LEU A 150 -1.14 10.31 -7.41
CA LEU A 150 -1.90 9.07 -7.18
C LEU A 150 -1.90 8.64 -5.71
N GLN A 151 -0.93 9.10 -4.95
CA GLN A 151 -0.72 8.72 -3.56
C GLN A 151 -1.96 8.86 -2.65
N PRO A 152 -2.73 9.97 -2.68
CA PRO A 152 -3.94 10.09 -1.85
C PRO A 152 -5.03 9.08 -2.21
N PHE A 153 -5.07 8.63 -3.47
CA PHE A 153 -5.99 7.59 -3.91
C PHE A 153 -5.55 6.20 -3.42
N ASP A 154 -4.24 5.95 -3.37
CA ASP A 154 -3.70 4.71 -2.78
C ASP A 154 -3.96 4.69 -1.26
N ASP A 155 -3.85 5.84 -0.60
CA ASP A 155 -4.15 6.01 0.82
C ASP A 155 -5.62 5.70 1.16
N LEU A 156 -6.56 6.01 0.26
CA LEU A 156 -8.00 5.72 0.40
C LEU A 156 -8.30 4.21 0.49
N ARG A 157 -7.43 3.35 -0.04
CA ARG A 157 -7.59 1.89 0.05
C ARG A 157 -7.64 1.40 1.50
N LEU A 158 -6.94 2.08 2.40
CA LEU A 158 -6.79 1.66 3.79
C LEU A 158 -8.04 1.88 4.65
N PRO A 159 -8.67 3.07 4.71
CA PRO A 159 -9.94 3.23 5.41
C PRO A 159 -11.02 2.30 4.84
N ILE A 160 -11.03 2.08 3.51
CA ILE A 160 -11.93 1.11 2.88
C ILE A 160 -11.65 -0.31 3.41
N ASN A 161 -10.40 -0.76 3.40
CA ASN A 161 -10.01 -2.07 3.94
C ASN A 161 -10.39 -2.25 5.42
N VAL A 162 -10.28 -1.20 6.24
CA VAL A 162 -10.67 -1.28 7.65
C VAL A 162 -12.18 -1.39 7.81
N ILE A 163 -12.95 -0.59 7.07
CA ILE A 163 -14.41 -0.63 7.11
C ILE A 163 -14.91 -2.01 6.68
N PHE A 164 -14.42 -2.53 5.56
CA PHE A 164 -14.76 -3.88 5.10
C PHE A 164 -14.26 -4.95 6.08
N GLY A 165 -13.06 -4.79 6.64
CA GLY A 165 -12.52 -5.68 7.65
C GLY A 165 -13.41 -5.77 8.89
N TRP A 166 -13.96 -4.64 9.32
CA TRP A 166 -14.88 -4.58 10.45
C TRP A 166 -16.24 -5.18 10.11
N ILE A 167 -16.83 -4.84 8.96
CA ILE A 167 -18.17 -5.33 8.55
C ILE A 167 -18.15 -6.85 8.31
N VAL A 168 -17.13 -7.36 7.63
CA VAL A 168 -17.08 -8.77 7.19
C VAL A 168 -16.58 -9.69 8.29
N PHE A 169 -15.56 -9.28 9.05
CA PHE A 169 -14.91 -10.13 10.05
C PHE A 169 -15.29 -9.79 11.50
N ALA A 170 -16.19 -8.82 11.72
CA ALA A 170 -16.54 -8.28 13.04
C ALA A 170 -15.30 -7.83 13.86
N ALA A 171 -14.18 -7.58 13.19
CA ALA A 171 -12.90 -7.29 13.81
C ALA A 171 -12.80 -5.78 14.11
N ALA A 172 -13.37 -5.37 15.24
CA ALA A 172 -13.37 -3.97 15.67
C ALA A 172 -11.93 -3.47 15.90
N PRO A 173 -11.55 -2.29 15.34
CA PRO A 173 -10.27 -1.68 15.63
C PRO A 173 -10.16 -1.29 17.11
N GLY A 174 -8.96 -1.42 17.68
CA GLY A 174 -8.71 -0.96 19.06
C GLY A 174 -8.84 0.56 19.21
N ILE A 175 -8.99 1.05 20.44
CA ILE A 175 -9.27 2.47 20.70
C ILE A 175 -8.20 3.43 20.14
N ASN A 176 -6.94 2.99 20.06
CA ASN A 176 -5.81 3.75 19.52
C ASN A 176 -5.88 3.92 17.98
N PHE A 177 -6.70 3.12 17.29
CA PHE A 177 -6.87 3.22 15.84
C PHE A 177 -7.53 4.54 15.43
N TRP A 178 -8.58 4.95 16.14
CA TRP A 178 -9.40 6.12 15.80
C TRP A 178 -8.63 7.45 15.73
N PRO A 179 -7.82 7.84 16.73
CA PRO A 179 -7.06 9.09 16.65
C PRO A 179 -6.01 9.07 15.54
N GLY A 180 -5.34 7.94 15.32
CA GLY A 180 -4.37 7.81 14.23
C GLY A 180 -5.01 7.84 12.85
N ALA A 181 -6.15 7.15 12.68
CA ALA A 181 -6.92 7.16 11.44
C ALA A 181 -7.44 8.57 11.11
N ALA A 182 -7.89 9.33 12.12
CA ALA A 182 -8.31 10.71 11.93
C ALA A 182 -7.16 11.62 11.44
N LEU A 183 -5.96 11.46 11.99
CA LEU A 183 -4.77 12.20 11.54
C LEU A 183 -4.40 11.88 10.09
N ILE A 184 -4.42 10.60 9.74
CA ILE A 184 -4.12 10.13 8.38
C ILE A 184 -5.16 10.66 7.39
N VAL A 185 -6.45 10.44 7.64
CA VAL A 185 -7.52 10.88 6.73
C VAL A 185 -7.53 12.40 6.61
N GLY A 186 -7.32 13.12 7.73
CA GLY A 186 -7.21 14.58 7.72
C GLY A 186 -6.04 15.07 6.88
N ALA A 187 -4.88 14.39 6.97
CA ALA A 187 -3.73 14.67 6.13
C ALA A 187 -4.04 14.43 4.65
N SER A 188 -4.55 13.24 4.28
CA SER A 188 -4.89 12.93 2.88
C SER A 188 -5.92 13.91 2.30
N LEU A 189 -6.95 14.29 3.06
CA LEU A 189 -7.95 15.28 2.62
C LEU A 189 -7.36 16.68 2.45
N TYR A 190 -6.47 17.11 3.34
CA TYR A 190 -5.76 18.38 3.21
C TYR A 190 -4.91 18.40 1.93
N LEU A 191 -4.19 17.31 1.66
CA LEU A 191 -3.38 17.15 0.45
C LEU A 191 -4.22 17.26 -0.83
N MET A 192 -5.33 16.52 -0.88
CA MET A 192 -6.25 16.53 -2.02
C MET A 192 -6.82 17.93 -2.27
N ARG A 193 -7.21 18.66 -1.21
CA ARG A 193 -7.72 20.03 -1.33
C ARG A 193 -6.67 21.00 -1.85
N GLN A 194 -5.42 20.84 -1.41
CA GLN A 194 -4.34 21.73 -1.81
C GLN A 194 -3.90 21.50 -3.26
N ASP A 195 -3.88 20.24 -3.71
CA ASP A 195 -3.65 19.89 -5.10
C ASP A 195 -4.79 20.36 -6.02
N SER A 196 -6.03 20.32 -5.53
CA SER A 196 -7.20 20.84 -6.27
C SER A 196 -7.18 22.36 -6.44
N GLY A 197 -6.56 23.10 -5.51
CA GLY A 197 -6.39 24.56 -5.58
C GLY A 197 -5.16 25.00 -6.38
N THR A 198 -4.22 24.09 -6.64
CA THR A 198 -3.00 24.37 -7.40
C THR A 198 -3.21 23.91 -8.85
N THR A 199 -4.08 24.62 -9.58
CA THR A 199 -4.16 24.51 -11.04
C THR A 199 -2.75 24.63 -11.60
N ARG A 200 -2.26 23.53 -12.18
CA ARG A 200 -0.97 23.42 -12.88
C ARG A 200 -0.71 24.68 -13.70
N THR A 201 0.24 25.50 -13.29
CA THR A 201 0.95 26.39 -14.19
C THR A 201 2.33 25.80 -14.47
N ALA A 202 2.45 25.32 -15.71
CA ALA A 202 3.66 24.91 -16.45
C ALA A 202 4.34 23.60 -16.04
#